data_AF-A0A7V2JKI0-F1
#
_entry.id   AF-A0A7V2JKI0-F1
#
_cell.length_a   1.000
_cell.length_b   1.000
_cell.length_c   1.000
_cell.angle_alpha   90.00
_cell.angle_beta   90.00
_cell.angle_gamma   90.00
#
_symmetry.space_group_name_H-M   'P 1'
#
loop_
_entity.id
_entity.type
_entity.pdbx_description
1 polymer ?
#
loop_
_entity_poly.entity_id
_entity_poly.type
_entity_poly.pdbx_seq_one_letter_code
_entity_poly.pdbx_strand_id
1 'polypeptide(L)'
;MTRQCRLLDVSRSTAYYKPKPVSSEDLALMRRLDELHLEAPFAGSRMLRDFLRQDGIVVNRKKVQRLMRKMGLLALYPKKRTSIPGK
;
A
#
# COMPACT_ATOMS: atom_id res chain seq x y z
N MET A 1 -7.69 -33.33 2.06
CA MET A 1 -6.74 -32.37 1.47
C MET A 1 -5.34 -32.39 2.12
N THR A 2 -4.84 -33.55 2.58
CA THR A 2 -3.50 -33.63 3.22
C THR A 2 -2.41 -33.97 2.20
N ARG A 3 -2.71 -34.91 1.29
CA ARG A 3 -1.76 -35.44 0.32
C ARG A 3 -1.37 -34.38 -0.72
N GLN A 4 -2.32 -33.55 -1.16
CA GLN A 4 -2.07 -32.44 -2.10
C GLN A 4 -1.21 -31.33 -1.48
N CYS A 5 -1.49 -30.90 -0.25
CA CYS A 5 -0.67 -29.88 0.42
C CYS A 5 0.77 -30.36 0.65
N ARG A 6 0.97 -31.65 0.98
CA ARG A 6 2.30 -32.26 1.16
C ARG A 6 3.07 -32.42 -0.15
N LEU A 7 2.37 -32.70 -1.25
CA LEU A 7 2.94 -32.77 -2.59
C LEU A 7 3.36 -31.39 -3.12
N LEU A 8 2.61 -30.34 -2.77
CA LEU A 8 2.82 -28.97 -3.25
C LEU A 8 3.68 -28.11 -2.29
N ASP A 9 4.17 -28.71 -1.21
CA ASP A 9 4.91 -28.02 -0.13
C ASP A 9 4.21 -26.75 0.41
N VAL A 10 2.88 -26.81 0.51
CA VAL A 10 2.05 -25.71 1.03
C VAL A 10 1.59 -26.02 2.44
N SER A 11 1.70 -25.06 3.36
CA SER A 11 1.14 -25.19 4.69
C SER A 11 -0.37 -25.46 4.65
N ARG A 12 -0.82 -26.43 5.45
CA ARG A 12 -2.23 -26.83 5.60
C ARG A 12 -3.13 -25.68 6.00
N SER A 13 -2.61 -24.71 6.76
CA SER A 13 -3.37 -23.54 7.23
C SER A 13 -3.68 -22.55 6.10
N THR A 14 -2.80 -22.45 5.10
CA THR A 14 -2.98 -21.56 3.94
C THR A 14 -3.88 -22.17 2.87
N ALA A 15 -4.05 -23.50 2.85
CA ALA A 15 -4.85 -24.21 1.85
C ALA A 15 -6.33 -23.77 1.80
N TYR A 16 -6.87 -23.25 2.91
CA TYR A 16 -8.24 -22.74 2.98
C TYR A 16 -8.36 -21.26 2.64
N TYR A 17 -7.26 -20.52 2.57
CA TYR A 17 -7.30 -19.09 2.31
C TYR A 17 -7.64 -18.83 0.85
N LYS A 18 -8.81 -18.23 0.60
CA LYS A 18 -9.15 -17.67 -0.70
C LYS A 18 -8.79 -16.18 -0.72
N PRO A 19 -7.90 -15.72 -1.61
CA PRO A 19 -7.58 -14.30 -1.72
C PRO A 19 -8.84 -13.52 -2.07
N LYS A 20 -9.17 -12.52 -1.26
CA LYS A 20 -10.31 -11.63 -1.55
C LYS A 20 -9.91 -10.62 -2.62
N PRO A 21 -10.75 -10.42 -3.66
CA PRO A 21 -10.52 -9.36 -4.63
C PRO A 21 -10.58 -7.99 -3.94
N VAL A 22 -9.94 -7.00 -4.56
CA VAL A 22 -10.00 -5.61 -4.08
C VAL A 22 -11.41 -5.08 -4.28
N SER A 23 -11.99 -4.44 -3.27
CA SER A 23 -13.31 -3.81 -3.41
C SER A 23 -13.25 -2.65 -4.42
N SER A 24 -14.38 -2.35 -5.06
CA SER A 24 -14.51 -1.21 -5.97
C SER A 24 -14.11 0.12 -5.31
N GLU A 25 -14.47 0.30 -4.03
CA GLU A 25 -14.05 1.45 -3.23
C GLU A 25 -12.54 1.53 -3.03
N ASP A 26 -11.89 0.39 -2.74
CA ASP A 26 -10.44 0.35 -2.60
C ASP A 26 -9.76 0.63 -3.95
N LEU A 27 -10.33 0.19 -5.08
CA LEU A 27 -9.83 0.51 -6.42
C LEU A 27 -9.95 2.01 -6.75
N ALA A 28 -11.09 2.63 -6.44
CA ALA A 28 -11.26 4.07 -6.62
C ALA A 28 -10.26 4.86 -5.77
N LEU A 29 -10.05 4.43 -4.52
CA LEU A 29 -9.07 5.03 -3.63
C LEU A 29 -7.64 4.82 -4.11
N MET A 30 -7.32 3.66 -4.68
CA MET A 30 -6.01 3.39 -5.29
C MET A 30 -5.74 4.33 -6.47
N ARG A 31 -6.72 4.57 -7.35
CA ARG A 31 -6.58 5.52 -8.48
C ARG A 31 -6.30 6.93 -7.98
N ARG A 32 -7.07 7.41 -6.99
CA ARG A 32 -6.85 8.75 -6.42
C ARG A 32 -5.49 8.88 -5.74
N LEU A 33 -5.04 7.83 -5.03
CA LEU A 33 -3.71 7.80 -4.44
C LEU A 33 -2.59 7.85 -5.47
N ASP A 34 -2.78 7.21 -6.64
CA ASP A 34 -1.83 7.24 -7.76
C ASP A 34 -1.70 8.66 -8.34
N GLU A 35 -2.84 9.30 -8.62
CA GLU A 35 -2.89 10.70 -9.09
C GLU A 35 -2.18 11.65 -8.12
N LEU A 36 -2.52 11.57 -6.83
CA LEU A 36 -1.88 12.40 -5.80
C LEU A 36 -0.37 12.10 -5.65
N HIS A 37 0.07 10.87 -5.94
CA HIS A 37 1.49 10.52 -5.91
C HIS A 37 2.23 11.09 -7.12
N LEU A 38 1.59 11.18 -8.29
CA LEU A 38 2.15 11.83 -9.47
C LEU A 38 2.26 13.36 -9.27
N GLU A 39 1.26 13.97 -8.65
CA GLU A 39 1.26 15.41 -8.34
C GLU A 39 2.27 15.75 -7.22
N ALA A 40 2.35 14.90 -6.19
CA ALA A 40 3.18 15.11 -5.01
C ALA A 40 4.00 13.84 -4.66
N PRO A 41 5.10 13.56 -5.38
CA PRO A 41 5.88 12.33 -5.17
C PRO A 41 6.55 12.26 -3.79
N PHE A 42 6.70 13.39 -3.10
CA PHE A 42 7.21 13.47 -1.72
C PHE A 42 6.14 13.17 -0.66
N ALA A 43 4.86 13.12 -1.04
CA ALA A 43 3.76 12.94 -0.09
C ALA A 43 3.70 11.50 0.42
N GLY A 44 4.02 11.32 1.71
CA GLY A 44 3.83 10.04 2.39
C GLY A 44 2.40 9.82 2.89
N SER A 45 2.16 8.65 3.50
CA SER A 45 0.85 8.25 4.04
C SER A 45 0.13 9.26 4.94
N ARG A 46 0.86 10.18 5.59
CA ARG A 46 0.28 11.24 6.42
C ARG A 46 -0.29 12.36 5.55
N MET A 47 0.51 12.86 4.61
CA MET A 47 0.13 13.94 3.70
C MET A 47 -0.96 13.48 2.74
N LEU A 48 -0.84 12.28 2.17
CA LEU A 48 -1.86 11.71 1.29
C LEU A 48 -3.22 11.55 1.99
N ARG A 49 -3.23 11.18 3.29
CA ARG A 49 -4.47 11.18 4.08
C ARG A 49 -5.08 12.57 4.16
N ASP A 50 -4.25 13.60 4.35
CA ASP A 50 -4.73 14.97 4.52
C ASP A 50 -5.23 15.55 3.19
N PHE A 51 -4.57 15.24 2.06
CA PHE A 51 -5.08 15.55 0.72
C PHE A 51 -6.40 14.85 0.43
N LEU A 52 -6.50 13.55 0.72
CA LEU A 52 -7.78 12.84 0.58
C LEU A 52 -8.88 13.45 1.45
N ARG A 53 -8.54 13.95 2.65
CA ARG A 53 -9.50 14.64 3.50
C ARG A 53 -9.94 15.98 2.92
N GLN A 54 -9.06 16.71 2.24
CA GLN A 54 -9.38 17.94 1.51
C GLN A 54 -10.31 17.66 0.32
N ASP A 55 -10.14 16.51 -0.33
CA ASP A 55 -11.02 16.00 -1.39
C ASP A 55 -12.37 15.45 -0.86
N GLY A 56 -12.64 15.57 0.45
CA GLY A 56 -13.86 15.05 1.09
C GLY A 56 -13.85 13.54 1.38
N ILE A 57 -12.74 12.85 1.11
CA ILE A 57 -12.58 11.41 1.32
C ILE A 57 -11.99 11.15 2.71
N VAL A 58 -12.85 10.78 3.66
CA VAL A 58 -12.41 10.46 5.04
C VAL A 58 -11.89 9.03 5.11
N VAL A 59 -10.57 8.86 5.13
CA VAL A 59 -9.92 7.55 5.26
C VAL A 59 -8.93 7.49 6.41
N ASN A 60 -8.82 6.32 7.04
CA ASN A 60 -7.81 6.07 8.06
C ASN A 60 -6.41 6.00 7.44
N ARG A 61 -5.41 6.61 8.09
CA ARG A 61 -3.99 6.49 7.72
C ARG A 61 -3.54 5.05 7.52
N LYS A 62 -4.01 4.09 8.34
CA LYS A 62 -3.67 2.67 8.19
C LYS A 62 -4.15 2.10 6.86
N LYS A 63 -5.32 2.55 6.38
CA LYS A 63 -5.86 2.15 5.07
C LYS A 63 -4.98 2.69 3.94
N VAL A 64 -4.62 3.97 3.99
CA VAL A 64 -3.69 4.61 3.03
C VAL A 64 -2.36 3.88 3.00
N GLN A 65 -1.74 3.61 4.16
CA GLN A 65 -0.46 2.91 4.24
C GLN A 65 -0.51 1.49 3.64
N ARG A 66 -1.59 0.74 3.91
CA ARG A 66 -1.80 -0.59 3.32
C ARG A 66 -1.90 -0.52 1.80
N LEU A 67 -2.65 0.45 1.27
CA LEU A 67 -2.85 0.62 -0.17
C LEU A 67 -1.57 1.06 -0.88
N MET A 68 -0.85 2.05 -0.32
CA MET A 68 0.47 2.45 -0.83
C MET A 68 1.42 1.25 -0.92
N ARG A 69 1.51 0.43 0.13
CA ARG A 69 2.35 -0.78 0.13
C ARG A 69 1.90 -1.79 -0.93
N LYS A 70 0.60 -1.96 -1.11
CA LYS A 70 0.05 -2.87 -2.13
C LYS A 70 0.33 -2.40 -3.56
N MET A 71 0.38 -1.09 -3.78
CA MET A 71 0.68 -0.47 -5.06
C MET A 71 2.18 -0.26 -5.31
N GLY A 72 3.03 -0.41 -4.29
CA GLY A 72 4.46 -0.10 -4.39
C GLY A 72 4.79 1.39 -4.33
N LEU A 73 3.84 2.24 -3.93
CA LEU A 73 4.05 3.69 -3.81
C LEU A 73 4.93 4.01 -2.59
N LEU A 74 5.99 4.78 -2.81
CA LEU A 74 6.93 5.21 -1.80
C LEU A 74 7.13 6.72 -1.90
N ALA A 75 7.02 7.42 -0.78
CA ALA A 75 7.34 8.85 -0.76
C ALA A 75 8.82 9.06 -1.04
N LEU A 76 9.13 9.92 -2.01
CA LEU A 76 10.47 10.33 -2.35
C LEU A 76 10.91 11.47 -1.43
N TYR A 77 11.79 11.16 -0.48
CA TYR A 77 12.38 12.16 0.40
C TYR A 77 13.90 11.92 0.53
N PRO A 78 14.70 12.99 0.72
CA PRO A 78 16.12 12.84 1.01
C PRO A 78 16.31 11.98 2.25
N LYS A 79 17.13 10.93 2.14
CA LYS A 79 17.53 10.14 3.31
C LYS A 79 18.30 11.04 4.27
N LYS A 80 18.18 10.78 5.58
CA LYS A 80 18.98 11.50 6.59
C LYS A 80 20.48 11.32 6.28
N ARG A 81 21.28 12.36 6.53
CA ARG A 81 22.75 12.39 6.37
C ARG A 81 23.26 12.43 4.91
N THR A 82 22.53 13.08 3.98
CA THR A 82 23.05 13.37 2.63
C THR A 82 24.27 14.31 2.62
N SER A 83 24.53 15.04 3.71
CA SER A 83 25.71 15.89 3.88
C SER A 83 26.98 15.13 4.28
N ILE A 84 26.90 13.81 4.53
CA ILE A 84 28.05 12.97 4.85
C ILE A 84 28.33 12.10 3.63
N PRO A 85 29.42 12.35 2.87
CA PRO A 85 29.79 11.51 1.75
C PRO A 85 30.16 10.12 2.26
N GLY A 86 29.54 9.07 1.71
CA GLY A 86 29.96 7.67 1.87
C GLY A 86 29.73 7.07 3.26
N LYS A 87 28.78 6.14 3.33
CA LYS A 87 28.91 4.96 4.17
C LYS A 87 28.77 3.74 3.29
#